data_AF-A0A967YD56-F1
#
_entry.id   AF-A0A967YD56-F1
#
_cell.length_a   1.000
_cell.length_b   1.000
_cell.length_c   1.000
_cell.angle_alpha   90.00
_cell.angle_beta   90.00
_cell.angle_gamma   90.00
#
_symmetry.space_group_name_H-M   'P 1'
#
loop_
_entity.id
_entity.type
_entity.pdbx_description
1 polymer ?
#
loop_
_entity_poly.entity_id
_entity_poly.type
_entity_poly.pdbx_seq_one_letter_code
_entity_poly.pdbx_strand_id
1 'polypeptide(L)'
;MIAQCMINILRDRTIQKEVVCVVTQMTVDKNDPSMKNPTKFVGPFFKEEQISELVEKRGWIVKEDKGRGWRRVVPSPKPIEVVEKKLITKLVESDAVVVAAGGGGIPVYIEANGWLEGIDAVIDKDLASAVLGKDIGAEELM
;
A
#
# COMPACT_ATOMS: atom_id res chain seq x y z
N MET A 1 13.68 6.69 -6.38
CA MET A 1 12.73 7.75 -6.80
C MET A 1 12.19 7.41 -8.18
N ILE A 2 11.06 6.69 -8.27
CA ILE A 2 10.58 6.09 -9.54
C ILE A 2 10.22 7.17 -10.57
N ALA A 3 9.37 8.15 -10.21
CA ALA A 3 8.92 9.19 -11.13
C ALA A 3 10.09 9.99 -11.73
N GLN A 4 11.08 10.37 -10.91
CA GLN A 4 12.28 11.08 -11.38
C GLN A 4 13.06 10.26 -12.42
N CYS A 5 13.32 8.98 -12.14
CA CYS A 5 14.04 8.12 -13.08
C CYS A 5 13.28 7.96 -14.41
N MET A 6 11.94 7.83 -14.34
CA MET A 6 11.09 7.76 -15.52
C MET A 6 11.13 9.06 -16.33
N ILE A 7 11.05 10.22 -15.67
CA ILE A 7 11.16 11.52 -16.34
C ILE A 7 12.49 11.66 -17.06
N ASN A 8 13.61 11.28 -16.41
CA ASN A 8 14.94 11.37 -17.01
C ASN A 8 15.04 10.48 -18.26
N ILE A 9 14.62 9.22 -18.19
CA ILE A 9 14.74 8.31 -19.34
C ILE A 9 13.83 8.70 -20.50
N LEU A 10 12.64 9.25 -20.22
CA LEU A 10 11.74 9.77 -21.26
C LEU A 10 12.35 11.00 -21.96
N ARG A 11 12.99 11.90 -21.20
CA ARG A 11 13.71 13.06 -21.75
C ARG A 11 14.90 12.64 -22.61
N ASP A 12 15.72 11.71 -22.14
CA ASP A 12 16.86 11.19 -22.89
C ASP A 12 16.43 10.55 -24.22
N ARG A 13 15.20 10.00 -24.27
CA ARG A 13 14.59 9.40 -25.45
C ARG A 13 13.71 10.36 -26.26
N THR A 14 13.70 11.65 -25.92
CA THR A 14 12.85 12.69 -26.52
C THR A 14 11.36 12.33 -26.61
N ILE A 15 10.87 11.56 -25.62
CA ILE A 15 9.44 11.23 -25.47
C ILE A 15 8.79 12.28 -24.57
N GLN A 16 7.76 12.96 -25.09
CA GLN A 16 6.99 13.94 -24.33
C GLN A 16 5.82 13.27 -23.62
N LYS A 17 6.02 12.90 -22.35
CA LYS A 17 4.95 12.46 -21.45
C LYS A 17 5.14 13.05 -20.06
N GLU A 18 4.03 13.45 -19.45
CA GLU A 18 4.01 13.80 -18.03
C GLU A 18 4.15 12.54 -17.17
N VAL A 19 4.83 12.66 -16.04
CA VAL A 19 4.97 11.58 -15.06
C VAL A 19 4.61 12.11 -13.69
N VAL A 20 3.70 11.44 -13.00
CA VAL A 20 3.20 11.88 -11.70
C VAL A 20 3.17 10.71 -10.71
N CYS A 21 3.49 11.00 -9.45
CA CYS A 21 3.31 10.08 -8.34
C CYS A 21 2.11 10.52 -7.51
N VAL A 22 1.09 9.69 -7.42
CA VAL A 22 -0.14 9.97 -6.67
C VAL A 22 -0.08 9.25 -5.32
N VAL A 23 -0.15 10.02 -4.24
CA VAL A 23 -0.37 9.43 -2.91
C VAL A 23 -1.76 8.79 -2.93
N THR A 24 -1.80 7.49 -2.66
CA THR A 24 -3.00 6.67 -2.87
C THR A 24 -3.49 6.12 -1.55
N GLN A 25 -4.78 6.31 -1.25
CA GLN A 25 -5.49 5.66 -0.17
C GLN A 25 -6.33 4.50 -0.75
N MET A 26 -6.42 3.43 0.04
CA MET A 26 -7.13 2.22 -0.34
C MET A 26 -8.09 1.85 0.79
N THR A 27 -9.37 1.75 0.44
CA THR A 27 -10.40 1.37 1.40
C THR A 27 -10.28 -0.11 1.75
N VAL A 28 -10.51 -0.42 3.03
CA VAL A 28 -10.48 -1.78 3.60
C VAL A 28 -11.60 -1.94 4.62
N ASP A 29 -11.94 -3.19 4.97
CA ASP A 29 -12.87 -3.46 6.06
C ASP A 29 -12.14 -3.35 7.41
N LYS A 30 -12.62 -2.45 8.29
CA LYS A 30 -12.10 -2.30 9.65
C LYS A 30 -12.24 -3.55 10.51
N ASN A 31 -13.14 -4.45 10.12
CA ASN A 31 -13.39 -5.74 10.79
C ASN A 31 -12.75 -6.93 10.07
N ASP A 32 -11.87 -6.70 9.09
CA ASP A 32 -11.19 -7.77 8.36
C ASP A 32 -10.55 -8.77 9.35
N PRO A 33 -10.67 -10.10 9.13
CA PRO A 33 -10.13 -11.10 10.05
C PRO A 33 -8.62 -10.93 10.35
N SER A 34 -7.84 -10.37 9.43
CA SER A 34 -6.42 -10.08 9.63
C SER A 34 -6.15 -9.03 10.71
N MET A 35 -7.14 -8.20 11.07
CA MET A 35 -7.05 -7.25 12.17
C MET A 35 -6.91 -7.96 13.52
N LYS A 36 -7.54 -9.11 13.67
CA LYS A 36 -7.48 -9.92 14.90
C LYS A 36 -6.26 -10.85 14.92
N ASN A 37 -5.78 -11.29 13.75
CA ASN A 37 -4.61 -12.15 13.62
C ASN A 37 -3.64 -11.61 12.57
N PRO A 38 -2.77 -10.64 12.93
CA PRO A 38 -1.82 -10.06 12.00
C PRO A 38 -0.74 -11.07 11.62
N THR A 39 -0.41 -11.12 10.32
CA THR A 39 0.55 -12.09 9.75
C THR A 39 1.61 -11.44 8.86
N LYS A 40 1.43 -10.20 8.42
CA LYS A 40 2.34 -9.57 7.46
C LYS A 40 3.55 -8.99 8.18
N PHE A 41 4.72 -9.53 7.91
CA PHE A 41 5.97 -9.04 8.48
C PHE A 41 6.42 -7.71 7.87
N VAL A 42 6.78 -6.75 8.73
CA VAL A 42 7.25 -5.41 8.34
C VAL A 42 8.50 -5.00 9.13
N GLY A 43 9.29 -4.10 8.53
CA GLY A 43 10.46 -3.55 9.20
C GLY A 43 11.63 -4.53 9.40
N PRO A 44 12.62 -4.14 10.22
CA PRO A 44 13.86 -4.88 10.42
C PRO A 44 13.68 -6.14 11.28
N PHE A 45 14.71 -6.98 11.29
CA PHE A 45 14.81 -8.12 12.19
C PHE A 45 15.27 -7.70 13.59
N PHE A 46 14.70 -8.32 14.61
CA PHE A 46 15.02 -8.17 16.02
C PHE A 46 15.50 -9.49 16.60
N LYS A 47 16.30 -9.39 17.66
CA LYS A 47 16.65 -10.53 18.50
C LYS A 47 15.57 -10.76 19.57
N GLU A 48 15.55 -11.96 20.13
CA GLU A 48 14.55 -12.37 21.11
C GLU A 48 14.56 -11.48 22.36
N GLU A 49 15.74 -11.03 22.79
CA GLU A 49 15.90 -10.21 24.00
C GLU A 49 15.30 -8.80 23.85
N GLN A 50 15.05 -8.36 22.61
CA GLN A 50 14.49 -7.03 22.30
C GLN A 50 12.95 -7.05 22.26
N ILE A 51 12.31 -8.22 22.24
CA ILE A 51 10.87 -8.35 22.00
C ILE A 51 10.06 -7.74 23.15
N SER A 52 10.42 -8.03 24.39
CA SER A 52 9.69 -7.54 25.57
C SER A 52 9.58 -6.02 25.57
N GLU A 53 10.68 -5.33 25.29
CA GLU A 53 10.71 -3.87 25.18
C GLU A 53 9.82 -3.34 24.05
N LEU A 54 9.82 -4.00 22.89
CA LEU A 54 9.01 -3.59 21.73
C LEU A 54 7.51 -3.76 21.98
N VAL A 55 7.12 -4.84 22.66
CA VAL A 55 5.73 -5.11 23.04
C VAL A 55 5.28 -4.08 24.08
N GLU A 56 6.07 -3.85 25.13
CA GLU A 56 5.70 -2.96 26.24
C GLU A 56 5.64 -1.49 25.81
N LYS A 57 6.67 -0.99 25.10
CA LYS A 57 6.75 0.43 24.74
C LYS A 57 5.92 0.83 23.54
N ARG A 58 5.69 -0.09 22.59
CA ARG A 58 5.06 0.24 21.30
C ARG A 58 3.78 -0.53 21.02
N GLY A 59 3.40 -1.48 21.88
CA GLY A 59 2.23 -2.33 21.67
C GLY A 59 2.33 -3.20 20.40
N TRP A 60 3.54 -3.45 19.92
CA TRP A 60 3.74 -4.19 18.68
C TRP A 60 3.50 -5.68 18.88
N ILE A 61 2.86 -6.30 17.89
CA ILE A 61 2.80 -7.76 17.79
C ILE A 61 4.03 -8.19 16.98
N VAL A 62 4.83 -9.09 17.55
CA VAL A 62 6.07 -9.58 16.97
C VAL A 62 5.95 -11.09 16.83
N LYS A 63 6.38 -11.64 15.68
CA LYS A 63 6.42 -13.09 15.42
C LYS A 63 7.79 -13.48 14.87
N GLU A 64 8.12 -14.75 15.04
CA GLU A 64 9.36 -15.31 14.47
C GLU A 64 9.19 -15.52 12.96
N ASP A 65 10.11 -14.98 12.16
CA ASP A 65 10.22 -15.20 10.72
C ASP A 65 11.15 -16.40 10.49
N LYS A 66 10.62 -17.61 10.77
CA LYS A 66 11.25 -18.95 10.66
C LYS A 66 12.78 -18.95 10.54
N GLY A 67 13.49 -18.82 11.67
CA GLY A 67 14.95 -18.94 11.74
C GLY A 67 15.75 -17.73 11.24
N ARG A 68 15.08 -16.66 10.80
CA ARG A 68 15.72 -15.39 10.38
C ARG A 68 15.72 -14.34 11.48
N GLY A 69 15.05 -14.61 12.59
CA GLY A 69 14.84 -13.69 13.71
C GLY A 69 13.39 -13.25 13.84
N TRP A 70 13.16 -12.18 14.60
CA TRP A 70 11.83 -11.71 14.97
C TRP A 70 11.47 -10.43 14.24
N ARG A 71 10.21 -10.30 13.80
CA ARG A 71 9.76 -9.12 13.05
C ARG A 71 8.38 -8.70 13.51
N ARG A 72 8.13 -7.39 13.45
CA ARG A 72 6.80 -6.83 13.68
C ARG A 72 5.86 -7.42 12.63
N VAL A 73 4.71 -7.90 13.08
CA VAL A 73 3.60 -8.25 12.20
C VAL A 73 2.51 -7.21 12.32
N VAL A 74 1.88 -6.92 11.19
CA VAL A 74 0.75 -6.00 11.09
C VAL A 74 -0.40 -6.68 10.35
N PRO A 75 -1.63 -6.19 10.52
CA PRO A 75 -2.77 -6.64 9.72
C PRO A 75 -2.52 -6.45 8.23
N SER A 76 -3.15 -7.30 7.42
CA SER A 76 -3.09 -7.22 5.95
C SER A 76 -4.48 -7.46 5.38
N PRO A 77 -5.37 -6.46 5.55
CA PRO A 77 -6.75 -6.56 5.12
C PRO A 77 -6.84 -6.54 3.60
N LYS A 78 -7.92 -7.12 3.07
CA LYS A 78 -8.14 -7.13 1.63
C LYS A 78 -8.47 -5.71 1.14
N PRO A 79 -7.83 -5.25 0.04
CA PRO A 79 -8.19 -3.99 -0.57
C PRO A 79 -9.59 -4.07 -1.20
N ILE A 80 -10.37 -3.01 -1.07
CA ILE A 80 -11.73 -2.92 -1.60
C ILE A 80 -11.79 -1.98 -2.81
N GLU A 81 -11.34 -0.74 -2.63
CA GLU A 81 -11.44 0.30 -3.65
C GLU A 81 -10.38 1.39 -3.45
N VAL A 82 -9.81 1.89 -4.55
CA VAL A 82 -8.90 3.04 -4.54
C VAL A 82 -9.69 4.34 -4.41
N VAL A 83 -9.38 5.15 -3.39
CA VAL A 83 -10.08 6.41 -3.13
C VAL A 83 -9.87 7.40 -4.28
N GLU A 84 -8.63 7.54 -4.75
CA GLU A 84 -8.26 8.48 -5.82
C GLU A 84 -8.53 7.94 -7.24
N LYS A 85 -9.28 6.84 -7.40
CA LYS A 85 -9.45 6.16 -8.71
C LYS A 85 -9.88 7.10 -9.84
N LYS A 86 -10.83 8.00 -9.58
CA LYS A 86 -11.32 8.97 -10.58
C LYS A 86 -10.23 9.95 -11.04
N LEU A 87 -9.35 10.35 -10.14
CA LEU A 87 -8.22 11.23 -10.48
C LEU A 87 -7.17 10.46 -11.27
N ILE A 88 -6.85 9.24 -10.83
CA ILE A 88 -5.88 8.38 -11.52
C ILE A 88 -6.36 8.07 -12.94
N THR A 89 -7.64 7.71 -13.13
CA THR A 89 -8.23 7.49 -14.45
C THR A 89 -8.05 8.70 -15.34
N LYS A 90 -8.39 9.91 -14.87
CA LYS A 90 -8.22 11.15 -15.66
C LYS A 90 -6.78 11.42 -16.05
N LEU A 91 -5.82 11.13 -15.16
CA LEU A 91 -4.39 11.29 -15.44
C LEU A 91 -3.94 10.30 -16.52
N VAL A 92 -4.37 9.05 -16.43
CA VAL A 92 -4.09 8.03 -17.47
C VAL A 92 -4.73 8.41 -18.80
N GLU A 93 -5.98 8.87 -18.81
CA GLU A 93 -6.69 9.36 -20.00
C GLU A 93 -6.00 10.58 -20.65
N SER A 94 -5.25 11.36 -19.87
CA SER A 94 -4.43 12.48 -20.36
C SER A 94 -3.06 12.05 -20.94
N ASP A 95 -2.86 10.74 -21.14
CA ASP A 95 -1.62 10.11 -21.62
C ASP A 95 -0.41 10.24 -20.67
N ALA A 96 -0.65 10.61 -19.40
CA ALA A 96 0.38 10.68 -18.38
C ALA A 96 0.78 9.28 -17.87
N VAL A 97 2.05 9.13 -17.50
CA VAL A 97 2.54 7.95 -16.78
C VAL A 97 2.27 8.16 -15.28
N VAL A 98 1.36 7.36 -14.73
CA VAL A 98 0.95 7.49 -13.32
C VAL A 98 1.59 6.41 -12.47
N VAL A 99 2.30 6.83 -11.42
CA VAL A 99 2.78 5.95 -10.34
C VAL A 99 1.79 6.08 -9.18
N ALA A 100 1.09 5.00 -8.86
CA ALA A 100 0.06 4.96 -7.81
C ALA A 100 0.14 3.66 -6.99
N ALA A 101 -0.71 3.53 -5.97
CA ALA A 101 -0.78 2.37 -5.06
C ALA A 101 0.57 1.97 -4.45
N GLY A 102 1.45 2.95 -4.19
CA GLY A 102 2.76 2.71 -3.61
C GLY A 102 2.65 1.92 -2.29
N GLY A 103 3.31 0.76 -2.23
CA GLY A 103 3.25 -0.12 -1.05
C GLY A 103 1.90 -0.78 -0.78
N GLY A 104 0.97 -0.76 -1.74
CA GLY A 104 -0.42 -1.25 -1.59
C GLY A 104 -1.46 -0.15 -1.34
N GLY A 105 -1.02 1.10 -1.19
CA GLY A 105 -1.88 2.21 -0.79
C GLY A 105 -2.02 2.33 0.74
N ILE A 106 -2.37 3.54 1.19
CA ILE A 106 -2.59 3.85 2.61
C ILE A 106 -3.94 3.24 3.02
N PRO A 107 -3.97 2.29 3.97
CA PRO A 107 -5.23 1.65 4.38
C PRO A 107 -6.12 2.65 5.11
N VAL A 108 -7.34 2.78 4.64
CA VAL A 108 -8.39 3.61 5.25
C VAL A 108 -9.71 2.85 5.30
N TYR A 109 -10.62 3.26 6.17
CA TYR A 109 -12.00 2.79 6.17
C TYR A 109 -12.96 3.97 6.24
N ILE A 110 -14.20 3.74 5.83
CA ILE A 110 -15.24 4.76 5.82
C ILE A 110 -16.05 4.63 7.11
N GLU A 111 -16.11 5.70 7.90
CA GLU A 111 -16.94 5.77 9.09
C GLU A 111 -18.43 5.98 8.76
N ALA A 112 -19.30 5.81 9.75
CA ALA A 112 -20.74 5.97 9.58
C ALA A 112 -21.16 7.38 9.12
N ASN A 113 -20.34 8.40 9.43
CA ASN A 113 -20.52 9.78 8.97
C ASN A 113 -19.94 10.05 7.56
N GLY A 114 -19.39 9.04 6.90
CA GLY A 114 -18.77 9.13 5.58
C GLY A 114 -17.32 9.62 5.57
N TRP A 115 -16.70 9.82 6.72
CA TRP A 115 -15.30 10.25 6.79
C TRP A 115 -14.35 9.07 6.54
N LEU A 116 -13.19 9.38 5.96
CA LEU A 116 -12.09 8.43 5.83
C LEU A 116 -11.23 8.49 7.08
N GLU A 117 -10.98 7.33 7.68
CA GLU A 117 -10.08 7.19 8.82
C GLU A 117 -8.98 6.18 8.51
N GLY A 118 -7.76 6.50 8.93
CA GLY A 118 -6.60 5.64 8.76
C GLY A 118 -6.67 4.40 9.67
N ILE A 119 -6.12 3.28 9.19
CA ILE A 119 -5.98 2.08 10.01
C ILE A 119 -4.58 1.49 9.89
N ASP A 120 -4.00 1.09 11.02
CA ASP A 120 -2.66 0.53 11.10
C ASP A 120 -2.62 -0.86 10.47
N ALA A 121 -2.35 -0.91 9.17
CA ALA A 121 -2.26 -2.13 8.39
C ALA A 121 -1.30 -1.97 7.21
N VAL A 122 -0.98 -3.07 6.53
CA VAL A 122 -0.28 -3.05 5.25
C VAL A 122 -1.02 -3.93 4.26
N ILE A 123 -1.51 -3.30 3.20
CA ILE A 123 -2.24 -3.97 2.13
C ILE A 123 -1.25 -4.72 1.24
N ASP A 124 -1.65 -5.89 0.76
CA ASP A 124 -0.84 -6.61 -0.20
C ASP A 124 -0.81 -5.88 -1.55
N LYS A 125 0.40 -5.61 -2.04
CA LYS A 125 0.61 -4.80 -3.24
C LYS A 125 0.04 -5.42 -4.51
N ASP A 126 0.02 -6.75 -4.62
CA ASP A 126 -0.42 -7.42 -5.85
C ASP A 126 -1.96 -7.40 -5.90
N LEU A 127 -2.61 -7.60 -4.76
CA LEU A 127 -4.06 -7.38 -4.62
C LEU A 127 -4.45 -5.92 -4.83
N ALA A 128 -3.65 -4.98 -4.31
CA ALA A 128 -3.89 -3.55 -4.52
C ALA A 128 -3.79 -3.16 -6.00
N SER A 129 -2.77 -3.67 -6.71
CA SER A 129 -2.63 -3.47 -8.16
C SER A 129 -3.80 -4.06 -8.93
N ALA A 130 -4.30 -5.24 -8.53
CA ALA A 130 -5.49 -5.83 -9.14
C ALA A 130 -6.76 -4.97 -8.93
N VAL A 131 -6.96 -4.44 -7.72
CA VAL A 131 -8.07 -3.52 -7.42
C VAL A 131 -7.92 -2.21 -8.20
N LEU A 132 -6.72 -1.61 -8.23
CA LEU A 132 -6.46 -0.40 -9.01
C LEU A 132 -6.74 -0.63 -10.50
N GLY A 133 -6.22 -1.70 -11.08
CA GLY A 133 -6.43 -2.06 -12.49
C GLY A 133 -7.91 -2.20 -12.81
N LYS A 134 -8.66 -2.92 -11.97
CA LYS A 134 -10.12 -3.02 -12.09
C LYS A 134 -10.81 -1.65 -12.00
N ASP A 135 -10.43 -0.83 -11.03
CA ASP A 135 -11.07 0.46 -10.75
C ASP A 135 -10.86 1.49 -11.86
N ILE A 136 -9.73 1.44 -12.57
CA ILE A 136 -9.43 2.32 -13.71
C ILE A 136 -9.84 1.72 -15.06
N GLY A 137 -10.36 0.49 -15.09
CA GLY A 137 -10.72 -0.20 -16.32
C GLY A 137 -9.52 -0.64 -17.17
N ALA A 138 -8.41 -1.02 -16.54
CA ALA A 138 -7.24 -1.52 -17.22
C ALA A 138 -7.55 -2.83 -17.99
N GLU A 139 -7.01 -2.94 -19.20
CA GLU A 139 -7.17 -4.12 -20.05
C GLU A 139 -6.24 -5.27 -19.65
N GLU A 140 -5.10 -4.94 -19.03
CA GLU A 140 -4.07 -5.90 -18.66
C GLU A 140 -3.51 -5.62 -17.25
N LEU A 141 -3.14 -6.68 -16.55
CA LEU A 141 -2.38 -6.67 -15.30
C LEU A 141 -1.21 -7.65 -15.46
N MET A 142 0.03 -7.14 -15.34
CA MET A 142 1.28 -7.89 -15.50
C MET A 142 2.01 -8.09 -14.18
#